data_AF-A0AAV5I174-F1
#
_entry.id   AF-A0AAV5I174-F1
#
_cell.length_a   1.000
_cell.length_b   1.000
_cell.length_c   1.000
_cell.angle_alpha   90.00
_cell.angle_beta   90.00
_cell.angle_gamma   90.00
#
_symmetry.space_group_name_H-M   'P 1'
#
loop_
_entity.id
_entity.type
_entity.pdbx_description
1 polymer ?
#
loop_
_entity_poly.entity_id
_entity_poly.type
_entity_poly.pdbx_seq_one_letter_code
_entity_poly.pdbx_strand_id
1 'polypeptide(L)'
;MQEVKNVVVHNLSPGMVTTDLLMSGATTKQAKFFINVLAEPAEVVAEYLVPNIRSIPTNGSWKPTYIRFLTGIKAYSQIFSRLAFGARRNRYVLED
;
A
#
# COMPACT_ATOMS: atom_id res chain seq x y z
N MET A 1 -9.15 -5.43 -34.87
CA MET A 1 -9.16 -4.41 -33.81
C MET A 1 -8.26 -3.27 -34.27
N GLN A 2 -8.74 -2.03 -34.34
CA GLN A 2 -7.87 -0.87 -34.58
C GLN A 2 -6.90 -0.69 -33.41
N GLU A 3 -5.62 -0.47 -33.69
CA GLU A 3 -4.62 -0.16 -32.65
C GLU A 3 -4.86 1.25 -32.09
N VAL A 4 -5.36 1.33 -30.86
CA VAL A 4 -5.45 2.59 -30.10
C VAL A 4 -4.07 2.91 -29.54
N LYS A 5 -3.41 3.96 -30.05
CA LYS A 5 -2.01 4.32 -29.70
C LYS A 5 -1.87 5.40 -28.63
N ASN A 6 -2.99 5.96 -28.17
CA ASN A 6 -3.06 7.10 -27.25
C ASN A 6 -3.60 6.73 -25.86
N VAL A 7 -3.62 5.44 -25.53
CA VAL A 7 -4.03 4.94 -24.21
C VAL A 7 -2.84 4.27 -23.55
N VAL A 8 -2.57 4.63 -22.29
CA VAL A 8 -1.52 4.04 -21.46
C VAL A 8 -2.15 3.48 -20.21
N VAL A 9 -1.73 2.30 -19.80
CA VAL A 9 -2.20 1.64 -18.58
C VAL A 9 -1.09 1.71 -17.53
N HIS A 10 -1.44 2.20 -16.34
CA HIS A 10 -0.54 2.25 -15.18
C HIS A 10 -1.03 1.29 -14.11
N ASN A 11 -0.09 0.65 -13.41
CA ASN A 11 -0.39 -0.20 -12.27
C ASN A 11 -0.10 0.57 -10.98
N LEU A 12 -1.02 0.51 -10.03
CA LEU A 12 -0.83 1.07 -8.70
C LEU A 12 -1.01 -0.04 -7.66
N SER A 13 -0.02 -0.18 -6.78
CA SER A 13 -0.11 -1.06 -5.61
C SER A 13 -0.09 -0.22 -4.34
N PRO A 14 -1.25 -0.04 -3.68
CA PRO A 14 -1.33 0.66 -2.40
C PRO A 14 -0.72 -0.14 -1.24
N GLY A 15 -0.53 -1.45 -1.40
CA GLY A 15 -0.17 -2.34 -0.31
C GLY A 15 -1.38 -2.69 0.56
N MET A 16 -1.14 -2.94 1.85
CA MET A 16 -2.21 -3.13 2.81
C MET A 16 -2.79 -1.78 3.22
N VAL A 17 -4.11 -1.62 3.09
CA VAL A 17 -4.84 -0.39 3.44
C VAL A 17 -5.94 -0.76 4.42
N THR A 18 -6.12 0.03 5.47
CA THR A 18 -7.16 -0.19 6.51
C THR A 18 -8.56 0.09 5.97
N THR A 19 -9.05 -0.76 5.07
CA THR A 19 -10.41 -0.72 4.52
C THR A 19 -11.32 -1.67 5.27
N ASP A 20 -12.64 -1.47 5.16
CA ASP A 20 -13.63 -2.38 5.74
C ASP A 20 -13.42 -3.83 5.28
N LEU A 21 -13.06 -4.01 4.01
CA LEU A 21 -12.75 -5.32 3.45
C LEU A 21 -11.54 -5.96 4.16
N LEU A 22 -10.44 -5.22 4.36
CA LEU A 22 -9.27 -5.75 5.06
C LEU A 22 -9.59 -6.06 6.53
N MET A 23 -10.30 -5.15 7.19
CA MET A 23 -10.61 -5.25 8.61
C MET A 23 -11.60 -6.38 8.90
N SER A 24 -12.52 -6.68 7.99
CA SER A 24 -13.42 -7.84 8.10
C SER A 24 -12.68 -9.18 8.17
N GLY A 25 -11.45 -9.25 7.66
CA GLY A 25 -10.59 -10.43 7.69
C GLY A 25 -9.71 -10.55 8.95
N ALA A 26 -9.80 -9.62 9.91
CA ALA A 26 -8.94 -9.56 11.10
C ALA A 26 -9.30 -10.58 12.20
N THR A 27 -9.60 -11.82 11.81
CA THR A 27 -10.12 -12.87 12.70
C THR A 27 -9.04 -13.76 13.31
N THR A 28 -7.83 -13.78 12.72
CA THR A 28 -6.72 -14.63 13.18
C THR A 28 -5.60 -13.79 13.80
N LYS A 29 -4.83 -14.40 14.71
CA LYS A 29 -3.67 -13.74 15.35
C LYS A 29 -2.66 -13.22 14.32
N GLN A 30 -2.43 -13.99 13.26
CA GLN A 30 -1.53 -13.64 12.16
C GLN A 30 -2.07 -12.47 11.35
N ALA A 31 -3.37 -12.46 11.03
CA ALA A 31 -3.99 -11.34 10.33
C ALA A 31 -3.89 -10.03 11.14
N LYS A 32 -4.24 -10.07 12.43
CA LYS A 32 -4.12 -8.93 13.35
C LYS A 32 -2.69 -8.38 13.38
N PHE A 33 -1.69 -9.25 13.48
CA PHE A 33 -0.28 -8.88 13.42
C PHE A 33 0.06 -8.13 12.12
N PHE A 34 -0.22 -8.72 10.95
CA PHE A 34 0.14 -8.09 9.67
C PHE A 34 -0.64 -6.80 9.39
N ILE A 35 -1.92 -6.72 9.78
CA ILE A 35 -2.71 -5.50 9.67
C ILE A 35 -2.06 -4.37 10.48
N ASN A 36 -1.72 -4.60 11.75
CA ASN A 36 -1.09 -3.58 12.58
C ASN A 36 0.28 -3.13 12.06
N VAL A 37 1.07 -4.09 11.55
CA VAL A 37 2.46 -3.85 11.11
C VAL A 37 2.53 -3.18 9.75
N LEU A 38 1.69 -3.57 8.79
CA LEU A 38 1.85 -3.21 7.38
C LEU A 38 0.76 -2.28 6.86
N ALA A 39 -0.45 -2.32 7.43
CA ALA A 39 -1.55 -1.52 6.89
C ALA A 39 -1.36 -0.04 7.19
N GLU A 40 -1.69 0.81 6.22
CA GLU A 40 -1.78 2.26 6.44
C GLU A 40 -3.20 2.75 6.15
N PRO A 41 -3.58 3.92 6.70
CA PRO A 41 -4.83 4.57 6.36
C PRO A 41 -4.88 4.92 4.87
N ALA A 42 -6.09 4.92 4.30
CA ALA A 42 -6.28 5.22 2.88
C ALA A 42 -5.74 6.62 2.52
N GLU A 43 -5.87 7.57 3.45
CA GLU A 43 -5.42 8.95 3.32
C GLU A 43 -3.91 9.01 3.13
N VAL A 44 -3.16 8.31 3.98
CA VAL A 44 -1.68 8.26 3.93
C VAL A 44 -1.19 7.62 2.62
N VAL A 45 -1.89 6.58 2.16
CA VAL A 45 -1.54 5.92 0.90
C VAL A 45 -1.89 6.81 -0.29
N ALA A 46 -3.01 7.52 -0.24
CA ALA A 46 -3.43 8.46 -1.28
C ALA A 46 -2.48 9.66 -1.39
N GLU A 47 -2.01 10.21 -0.26
CA GLU A 47 -1.00 11.28 -0.21
C GLU A 47 0.26 10.91 -0.97
N TYR A 48 0.62 9.62 -1.01
CA TYR A 48 1.72 9.14 -1.85
C TYR A 48 1.28 8.87 -3.29
N LEU A 49 0.23 8.06 -3.51
CA LEU A 49 -0.10 7.58 -4.86
C LEU A 49 -0.61 8.68 -5.79
N VAL A 50 -1.47 9.57 -5.29
CA VAL A 50 -2.14 10.61 -6.09
C VAL A 50 -1.16 11.59 -6.75
N PRO A 51 -0.19 12.19 -6.06
CA PRO A 51 0.78 13.06 -6.73
C PRO A 51 1.69 12.28 -7.69
N ASN A 52 2.08 11.05 -7.34
CA ASN A 52 2.94 10.22 -8.20
C ASN A 52 2.25 9.88 -9.54
N ILE A 53 0.98 9.47 -9.54
CA ILE A 53 0.24 9.20 -10.79
C ILE A 53 -0.02 10.49 -11.59
N ARG A 54 -0.33 11.61 -10.94
CA ARG A 54 -0.54 12.90 -11.60
C ARG A 54 0.73 13.48 -12.21
N SER A 55 1.91 13.13 -11.67
CA SER A 55 3.19 13.58 -12.21
C SER A 55 3.51 12.98 -13.58
N ILE A 56 3.01 11.79 -13.89
CA ILE A 56 3.30 11.08 -15.15
C ILE A 56 2.88 11.89 -16.40
N PRO A 57 1.59 12.30 -16.55
CA PRO A 57 1.19 13.11 -17.70
C PRO A 57 1.82 14.51 -17.66
N THR A 58 2.03 15.07 -16.46
CA THR A 58 2.68 16.38 -16.28
C THR A 58 4.12 16.38 -16.82
N ASN A 59 4.82 15.25 -16.69
CA ASN A 59 6.18 15.06 -17.20
C ASN A 59 6.22 14.58 -18.66
N GLY A 60 5.08 14.49 -19.36
CA GLY A 60 4.99 14.04 -20.74
C GLY A 60 5.33 12.56 -20.95
N SER A 61 5.29 11.74 -19.89
CA SER A 61 5.63 10.32 -19.98
C SER A 61 4.44 9.50 -20.49
N TRP A 62 4.67 8.74 -21.56
CA TRP A 62 3.71 7.79 -22.14
C TRP A 62 4.07 6.33 -21.85
N LYS A 63 4.98 6.10 -20.88
CA LYS A 63 5.44 4.76 -20.53
C LYS A 63 4.50 4.13 -19.48
N PRO A 64 4.09 2.86 -19.67
CA PRO A 64 3.46 2.08 -18.61
C PRO A 64 4.34 2.12 -17.36
N THR A 65 3.73 2.42 -16.22
CA THR A 65 4.46 2.64 -14.96
C THR A 65 3.81 1.84 -13.86
N TYR A 66 4.63 1.27 -12.97
CA TYR A 66 4.17 0.59 -11.78
C TYR A 66 4.57 1.36 -10.52
N ILE A 67 3.59 1.95 -9.84
CA ILE A 67 3.79 2.74 -8.62
C ILE A 67 3.43 1.87 -7.41
N ARG A 68 4.32 1.76 -6.43
CA ARG A 68 4.16 0.88 -5.26
C ARG A 68 4.40 1.66 -3.98
N PHE A 69 3.38 1.78 -3.14
CA PHE A 69 3.52 2.40 -1.82
C PHE A 69 4.21 1.49 -0.81
N LEU A 70 3.81 0.22 -0.76
CA LEU A 70 4.40 -0.80 0.10
C LEU A 70 5.37 -1.64 -0.71
N THR A 71 6.66 -1.30 -0.63
CA THR A 71 7.74 -2.07 -1.23
C THR A 71 8.22 -3.18 -0.30
N GLY A 72 8.96 -4.16 -0.83
CA GLY A 72 9.55 -5.21 0.00
C GLY A 72 10.45 -4.65 1.11
N ILE A 73 11.30 -3.67 0.78
CA ILE A 73 12.16 -2.98 1.75
C ILE A 73 11.34 -2.32 2.87
N LYS A 74 10.24 -1.63 2.51
CA LYS A 74 9.33 -1.01 3.48
C LYS A 74 8.65 -2.06 4.37
N ALA A 75 8.19 -3.17 3.79
CA ALA A 75 7.57 -4.24 4.55
C ALA A 75 8.56 -4.91 5.53
N TYR A 76 9.77 -5.26 5.07
CA TYR A 76 10.79 -5.87 5.92
C TYR A 76 11.23 -4.95 7.06
N SER A 77 11.42 -3.65 6.79
CA SER A 77 11.77 -2.69 7.83
C SER A 77 10.66 -2.51 8.88
N GLN A 78 9.39 -2.48 8.45
CA GLN A 78 8.25 -2.42 9.38
C GLN A 78 8.14 -3.69 10.24
N ILE A 79 8.29 -4.88 9.64
CA ILE A 79 8.28 -6.15 10.37
C ILE A 79 9.46 -6.23 11.35
N PHE A 80 10.66 -5.85 10.92
CA PHE A 80 11.83 -5.82 11.80
C PHE A 80 11.62 -4.85 12.96
N SER A 81 11.13 -3.64 12.70
CA SER A 81 10.82 -2.67 13.75
C SER A 81 9.77 -3.18 14.73
N ARG A 82 8.79 -3.97 14.26
CA ARG A 82 7.81 -4.63 15.11
C ARG A 82 8.48 -5.66 16.03
N LEU A 83 9.37 -6.49 15.51
CA LEU A 83 10.01 -7.57 16.26
C LEU A 83 11.06 -7.04 17.26
N ALA A 84 11.86 -6.04 16.85
CA ALA A 84 12.95 -5.50 17.67
C ALA A 84 12.46 -4.50 18.73
N PHE A 85 11.47 -3.66 18.40
CA PHE A 85 11.06 -2.52 19.24
C PHE A 85 9.59 -2.55 19.64
N GLY A 86 8.83 -3.57 19.25
CA GLY A 86 7.40 -3.63 19.53
C GLY A 86 6.57 -2.56 18.81
N ALA A 87 7.14 -1.83 17.85
CA ALA A 87 6.48 -0.72 17.17
C ALA A 87 5.15 -1.14 16.53
N ARG A 88 4.15 -0.25 16.55
CA ARG A 88 2.83 -0.47 15.93
C ARG A 88 2.02 -1.64 16.52
N ARG A 89 2.35 -2.13 17.72
CA ARG A 89 1.48 -3.07 18.45
C ARG A 89 0.07 -2.49 18.59
N ASN A 90 -0.95 -3.30 18.35
CA ASN A 90 -2.34 -2.92 18.63
C ASN A 90 -2.79 -1.61 17.95
N ARG A 91 -2.16 -1.22 16.83
CA ARG A 91 -2.41 0.08 16.19
C ARG A 91 -3.85 0.23 15.67
N TYR A 92 -4.42 -0.84 15.12
CA TYR A 92 -5.77 -0.85 14.56
C TYR A 92 -6.63 -1.97 15.12
N VAL A 93 -6.05 -3.13 15.39
CA VAL A 93 -6.74 -4.29 15.96
C VAL A 93 -6.01 -4.77 17.19
N LEU A 94 -6.73 -5.11 18.26
CA LEU A 94 -6.12 -5.68 19.46
C LEU A 94 -5.57 -7.08 19.16
N GLU A 95 -4.28 -7.27 19.42
CA GLU A 95 -3.57 -8.55 19.30
C GLU A 95 -3.68 -9.35 20.60
N ASP A 96 -3.83 -10.68 20.47
CA ASP A 96 -3.91 -11.65 21.57
C ASP A 96 -2.52 -12.06 22.10
#